data_AF-A0A2T9KCE8-F1
#
_entry.id   AF-A0A2T9KCE8-F1
#
_cell.length_a   1.000
_cell.length_b   1.000
_cell.length_c   1.000
_cell.angle_alpha   90.00
_cell.angle_beta   90.00
_cell.angle_gamma   90.00
#
_symmetry.space_group_name_H-M   'P 1'
#
loop_
_entity.id
_entity.type
_entity.pdbx_description
1 polymer ?
#
loop_
_entity_poly.entity_id
_entity_poly.type
_entity_poly.pdbx_seq_one_letter_code
_entity_poly.pdbx_strand_id
1 'polypeptide(L)'
;MMIGQGTHTVDQRQIQDRFEALGVKVEWKPLEQLTKARNDIEHYRFSGSHNELQATIAAAARIIRALIVEVLGHAPAELLGRDCWDVLLKTEEVYDAERARCRASLAPIQWFSPKIADNLDDLLCIFCASDLIAQRDPTNSRQDMARLDCRSCGERMEEPFIIAEALERILFADAYIAVTDGGDEPVIECENCLADTFVLEEACCASCGFQYPRQLCADCRTEVIGSDFERHDGRCVPCFLASQDIPEL
;
A
#
# COMPACT_ATOMS: atom_id res chain seq x y z
N MET A 1 -12.40 -30.95 25.91
CA MET A 1 -12.35 -31.50 24.54
C MET A 1 -13.56 -30.96 23.79
N MET A 2 -13.37 -29.98 22.88
CA MET A 2 -14.48 -29.52 22.04
C MET A 2 -14.68 -30.53 20.92
N ILE A 3 -15.80 -31.26 20.97
CA ILE A 3 -16.20 -32.17 19.90
C ILE A 3 -17.17 -31.39 19.02
N GLY A 4 -16.81 -31.18 17.75
CA GLY A 4 -17.69 -30.51 16.80
C GLY A 4 -18.96 -31.32 16.58
N GLN A 5 -20.13 -30.70 16.76
CA GLN A 5 -21.42 -31.26 16.37
C GLN A 5 -21.94 -30.50 15.14
N GLY A 6 -21.91 -31.15 13.97
CA GLY A 6 -22.41 -30.58 12.72
C GLY A 6 -21.79 -31.24 11.49
N THR A 7 -22.46 -31.10 10.34
CA THR A 7 -21.95 -31.54 9.01
C THR A 7 -21.10 -30.48 8.32
N HIS A 8 -21.03 -29.28 8.88
CA HIS A 8 -20.28 -28.15 8.32
C HIS A 8 -18.89 -28.06 8.96
N THR A 9 -17.86 -28.01 8.12
CA THR A 9 -16.49 -27.69 8.54
C THR A 9 -16.39 -26.23 8.91
N VAL A 10 -15.55 -25.92 9.89
CA VAL A 10 -15.26 -24.53 10.26
C VAL A 10 -14.56 -23.86 9.08
N ASP A 11 -15.12 -22.74 8.58
CA ASP A 11 -14.51 -21.95 7.51
C ASP A 11 -13.54 -20.90 8.06
N GLN A 12 -12.77 -20.26 7.17
CA GLN A 12 -11.78 -19.25 7.55
C GLN A 12 -12.41 -18.09 8.34
N ARG A 13 -13.62 -17.66 7.96
CA ARG A 13 -14.28 -16.54 8.62
C ARG A 13 -14.66 -16.89 10.05
N GLN A 14 -15.19 -18.10 10.25
CA GLN A 14 -15.50 -18.61 11.59
C GLN A 14 -14.26 -18.78 12.47
N ILE A 15 -13.08 -19.05 11.89
CA ILE A 15 -11.80 -19.04 12.63
C ILE A 15 -11.44 -17.61 13.03
N GLN A 16 -11.50 -16.65 12.10
CA GLN A 16 -11.21 -15.24 12.36
C GLN A 16 -12.11 -14.67 13.47
N ASP A 17 -13.42 -14.87 13.37
CA ASP A 17 -14.40 -14.39 14.35
C ASP A 17 -14.13 -14.98 15.75
N ARG A 18 -13.68 -16.24 15.83
CA ARG A 18 -13.31 -16.87 17.11
C ARG A 18 -12.04 -16.30 17.71
N PHE A 19 -11.03 -16.02 16.88
CA PHE A 19 -9.79 -15.40 17.35
C PHE A 19 -10.05 -14.00 17.89
N GLU A 20 -10.88 -13.22 17.20
CA GLU A 20 -11.33 -11.91 17.67
C GLU A 20 -12.08 -12.01 19.00
N ALA A 21 -13.03 -12.95 19.11
CA ALA A 21 -13.76 -13.18 20.37
C ALA A 21 -12.86 -13.62 21.54
N LEU A 22 -11.73 -14.26 21.25
CA LEU A 22 -10.73 -14.66 22.24
C LEU A 22 -9.66 -13.58 22.50
N GLY A 23 -9.73 -12.44 21.80
CA GLY A 23 -8.76 -11.35 21.91
C GLY A 23 -7.37 -11.68 21.33
N VAL A 24 -7.27 -12.71 20.49
CA VAL A 24 -6.01 -13.11 19.84
C VAL A 24 -5.83 -12.29 18.58
N LYS A 25 -4.77 -11.46 18.55
CA LYS A 25 -4.43 -10.63 17.39
C LYS A 25 -3.54 -11.40 16.43
N VAL A 26 -3.95 -11.48 15.17
CA VAL A 26 -3.21 -12.12 14.09
C VAL A 26 -3.35 -11.25 12.84
N GLU A 27 -2.27 -11.10 12.07
CA GLU A 27 -2.33 -10.46 10.76
C GLU A 27 -2.91 -11.47 9.75
N TRP A 28 -4.16 -11.26 9.32
CA TRP A 28 -4.88 -12.21 8.47
C TRP A 28 -4.60 -12.06 6.97
N LYS A 29 -4.09 -10.90 6.56
CA LYS A 29 -3.90 -10.53 5.14
C LYS A 29 -3.09 -11.57 4.36
N PRO A 30 -1.97 -12.14 4.87
CA PRO A 30 -1.25 -13.19 4.15
C PRO A 30 -2.07 -14.47 3.95
N LEU A 31 -2.89 -14.86 4.94
CA LEU A 31 -3.72 -16.07 4.85
C LEU A 31 -4.88 -15.87 3.85
N GLU A 32 -5.46 -14.67 3.81
CA GLU A 32 -6.49 -14.30 2.83
C GLU A 32 -5.94 -14.35 1.39
N GLN A 33 -4.74 -13.83 1.17
CA GLN A 33 -4.03 -13.95 -0.11
C GLN A 33 -3.78 -15.41 -0.49
N LEU A 34 -3.36 -16.25 0.47
CA LEU A 34 -3.14 -17.69 0.23
C LEU A 34 -4.44 -18.41 -0.13
N THR A 35 -5.52 -18.15 0.59
CA THR A 35 -6.84 -18.73 0.31
C THR A 35 -7.33 -18.31 -1.07
N LYS A 36 -7.16 -17.04 -1.45
CA LYS A 36 -7.52 -16.54 -2.78
C LYS A 36 -6.70 -17.25 -3.86
N ALA A 37 -5.38 -17.31 -3.72
CA ALA A 37 -4.50 -18.01 -4.67
C ALA A 37 -4.88 -19.49 -4.82
N ARG A 38 -5.17 -20.20 -3.72
CA ARG A 38 -5.66 -21.59 -3.75
C ARG A 38 -6.97 -21.71 -4.53
N ASN A 39 -7.96 -20.87 -4.21
CA ASN A 39 -9.26 -20.90 -4.89
C ASN A 39 -9.13 -20.63 -6.39
N ASP A 40 -8.28 -19.67 -6.77
CA ASP A 40 -8.03 -19.36 -8.18
C ASP A 40 -7.34 -20.54 -8.90
N ILE A 41 -6.44 -21.26 -8.23
CA ILE A 41 -5.81 -22.49 -8.76
C ILE A 41 -6.87 -23.59 -8.94
N GLU A 42 -7.70 -23.84 -7.92
CA GLU A 42 -8.79 -24.85 -7.97
C GLU A 42 -9.80 -24.57 -9.09
N HIS A 43 -10.03 -23.28 -9.38
CA HIS A 43 -10.91 -22.84 -10.45
C HIS A 43 -10.21 -22.65 -11.81
N TYR A 44 -8.93 -23.02 -11.94
CA TYR A 44 -8.11 -22.82 -13.16
C TYR A 44 -8.09 -21.36 -13.66
N ARG A 45 -8.19 -20.41 -12.73
CA ARG A 45 -8.18 -18.96 -12.98
C ARG A 45 -6.93 -18.28 -12.45
N PHE A 46 -6.01 -19.03 -11.84
CA PHE A 46 -4.78 -18.47 -11.33
C PHE A 46 -3.94 -17.89 -12.47
N SER A 47 -3.94 -16.57 -12.56
CA SER A 47 -3.13 -15.78 -13.49
C SER A 47 -1.80 -15.35 -12.87
N GLY A 48 -1.54 -15.75 -11.62
CA GLY A 48 -0.35 -15.36 -10.89
C GLY A 48 0.89 -16.16 -11.28
N SER A 49 2.07 -15.61 -11.00
CA SER A 49 3.34 -16.31 -11.20
C SER A 49 3.67 -17.26 -10.04
N HIS A 50 4.56 -18.23 -10.30
CA HIS A 50 5.10 -19.13 -9.27
C HIS A 50 5.68 -18.36 -8.06
N ASN A 51 6.28 -17.20 -8.31
CA ASN A 51 6.92 -16.40 -7.28
C ASN A 51 5.91 -15.68 -6.38
N GLU A 52 4.73 -15.32 -6.90
CA GLU A 52 3.63 -14.77 -6.08
C GLU A 52 3.13 -15.80 -5.09
N LEU A 53 2.98 -17.05 -5.55
CA LEU A 53 2.61 -18.16 -4.70
C LEU A 53 3.68 -18.40 -3.63
N GLN A 54 4.96 -18.35 -4.02
CA GLN A 54 6.08 -18.51 -3.08
C GLN A 54 6.14 -17.39 -2.03
N ALA A 55 5.92 -16.13 -2.42
CA ALA A 55 5.84 -14.99 -1.50
C ALA A 55 4.66 -15.14 -0.54
N THR A 56 3.51 -15.59 -1.04
CA THR A 56 2.31 -15.82 -0.23
C THR A 56 2.53 -16.96 0.78
N ILE A 57 3.18 -18.05 0.37
CA ILE A 57 3.57 -19.16 1.26
C ILE A 57 4.57 -18.68 2.32
N ALA A 58 5.56 -17.87 1.95
CA ALA A 58 6.52 -17.30 2.89
C ALA A 58 5.84 -16.42 3.95
N ALA A 59 4.89 -15.58 3.53
CA ALA A 59 4.12 -14.74 4.44
C ALA A 59 3.21 -15.59 5.37
N ALA A 60 2.63 -16.69 4.87
CA ALA A 60 1.88 -17.63 5.70
C ALA A 60 2.78 -18.36 6.72
N ALA A 61 4.05 -18.62 6.40
CA ALA A 61 5.01 -19.21 7.34
C ALA A 61 5.20 -18.33 8.59
N ARG A 62 5.20 -17.00 8.42
CA ARG A 62 5.25 -16.04 9.55
C ARG A 62 4.05 -16.16 10.46
N ILE A 63 2.85 -16.30 9.90
CA ILE A 63 1.61 -16.52 10.68
C ILE A 63 1.72 -17.81 11.50
N ILE A 64 2.15 -18.90 10.86
CA ILE A 64 2.33 -20.19 11.54
C ILE A 64 3.29 -20.06 12.72
N ARG A 65 4.43 -19.38 12.51
CA ARG A 65 5.40 -19.11 13.57
C ARG A 65 4.79 -18.29 14.72
N ALA A 66 4.12 -17.17 14.41
CA ALA A 66 3.52 -16.29 15.41
C ALA A 66 2.47 -17.04 16.25
N LEU A 67 1.61 -17.83 15.61
CA LEU A 67 0.63 -18.67 16.31
C LEU A 67 1.31 -19.66 17.27
N ILE A 68 2.34 -20.36 16.81
CA ILE A 68 2.98 -21.39 17.64
C ILE A 68 3.74 -20.78 18.81
N VAL A 69 4.51 -19.72 18.57
CA VAL A 69 5.38 -19.12 19.57
C VAL A 69 4.61 -18.20 20.50
N GLU A 70 3.84 -17.27 19.96
CA GLU A 70 3.24 -16.16 20.72
C GLU A 70 1.87 -16.53 21.29
N VAL A 71 1.08 -17.31 20.56
CA VAL A 71 -0.26 -17.72 21.03
C VAL A 71 -0.22 -19.03 21.80
N LEU A 72 0.50 -20.04 21.30
CA LEU A 72 0.54 -21.37 21.90
C LEU A 72 1.71 -21.59 22.87
N GLY A 73 2.74 -20.74 22.85
CA GLY A 73 3.90 -20.87 23.73
C GLY A 73 4.73 -22.14 23.51
N HIS A 74 4.67 -22.71 22.30
CA HIS A 74 5.37 -23.95 21.95
C HIS A 74 6.62 -23.67 21.10
N ALA A 75 7.56 -24.63 21.10
CA ALA A 75 8.66 -24.63 20.17
C ALA A 75 8.20 -25.16 18.79
N PRO A 76 8.34 -24.39 17.70
CA PRO A 76 7.86 -24.80 16.38
C PRO A 76 8.47 -26.12 15.87
N ALA A 77 9.76 -26.36 16.13
CA ALA A 77 10.43 -27.60 15.76
C ALA A 77 9.88 -28.84 16.50
N GLU A 78 9.34 -28.67 17.70
CA GLU A 78 8.71 -29.76 18.47
C GLU A 78 7.30 -30.06 17.96
N LEU A 79 6.55 -29.01 17.60
CA LEU A 79 5.17 -29.15 17.13
C LEU A 79 5.08 -29.63 15.67
N LEU A 80 5.93 -29.10 14.79
CA LEU A 80 5.88 -29.35 13.35
C LEU A 80 6.88 -30.43 12.89
N GLY A 81 7.82 -30.81 13.75
CA GLY A 81 9.00 -31.59 13.38
C GLY A 81 10.07 -30.74 12.69
N ARG A 82 11.34 -31.13 12.88
CA ARG A 82 12.50 -30.35 12.41
C ARG A 82 12.50 -30.14 10.89
N ASP A 83 12.28 -31.19 10.12
CA ASP A 83 12.37 -31.10 8.65
C ASP A 83 11.35 -30.10 8.06
N CYS A 84 10.12 -30.10 8.59
CA CYS A 84 9.08 -29.15 8.18
C CYS A 84 9.42 -27.73 8.63
N TRP A 85 9.89 -27.60 9.87
CA TRP A 85 10.28 -26.31 10.43
C TRP A 85 11.47 -25.69 9.70
N ASP A 86 12.46 -26.47 9.31
CA ASP A 86 13.64 -26.00 8.58
C ASP A 86 13.27 -25.47 7.17
N VAL A 87 12.27 -26.06 6.51
CA VAL A 87 11.74 -25.54 5.22
C VAL A 87 11.06 -24.19 5.41
N LEU A 88 10.27 -24.03 6.47
CA LEU A 88 9.60 -22.76 6.78
C LEU A 88 10.64 -21.67 7.11
N LEU A 89 11.60 -21.98 7.99
CA LEU A 89 12.71 -21.10 8.33
C LEU A 89 13.49 -20.65 7.10
N LYS A 90 13.89 -21.59 6.24
CA LYS A 90 14.65 -21.25 5.03
C LYS A 90 13.86 -20.36 4.07
N THR A 91 12.55 -20.58 3.98
CA THR A 91 11.67 -19.77 3.13
C THR A 91 11.54 -18.35 3.67
N GLU A 92 11.41 -18.20 4.99
CA GLU A 92 11.40 -16.90 5.69
C GLU A 92 12.74 -16.17 5.56
N GLU A 93 13.86 -16.85 5.81
CA GLU A 93 15.22 -16.30 5.70
C GLU A 93 15.52 -15.75 4.29
N VAL A 94 15.18 -16.52 3.24
CA VAL A 94 15.40 -16.09 1.84
C VAL A 94 14.55 -14.86 1.53
N TYR A 95 13.29 -14.86 1.95
CA TYR A 95 12.41 -13.72 1.72
C TYR A 95 12.89 -12.48 2.47
N ASP A 96 13.23 -12.61 3.76
CA ASP A 96 13.70 -11.49 4.58
C ASP A 96 15.00 -10.90 4.03
N ALA A 97 15.91 -11.75 3.56
CA ALA A 97 17.13 -11.31 2.91
C ALA A 97 16.86 -10.55 1.59
N GLU A 98 15.93 -11.02 0.76
CA GLU A 98 15.53 -10.31 -0.46
C GLU A 98 14.81 -9.00 -0.14
N ARG A 99 13.92 -8.99 0.86
CA ARG A 99 13.23 -7.78 1.32
C ARG A 99 14.21 -6.73 1.82
N ALA A 100 15.19 -7.13 2.62
CA ALA A 100 16.25 -6.23 3.09
C ALA A 100 17.06 -5.64 1.93
N ARG A 101 17.40 -6.45 0.91
CA ARG A 101 18.07 -5.97 -0.31
C ARG A 101 17.21 -4.98 -1.10
N CYS A 102 15.92 -5.27 -1.24
CA CYS A 102 14.95 -4.40 -1.89
C CYS A 102 14.91 -3.03 -1.18
N ARG A 103 14.72 -3.01 0.14
CA ARG A 103 14.71 -1.78 0.94
C ARG A 103 16.02 -1.01 0.87
N ALA A 104 17.15 -1.71 0.97
CA ALA A 104 18.47 -1.09 0.82
C ALA A 104 18.64 -0.47 -0.57
N SER A 105 18.06 -1.06 -1.62
CA SER A 105 18.08 -0.46 -2.95
C SER A 105 17.24 0.81 -3.00
N LEU A 106 16.09 0.90 -2.33
CA LEU A 106 15.21 2.08 -2.39
C LEU A 106 15.69 3.22 -1.48
N ALA A 107 16.45 2.93 -0.43
CA ALA A 107 16.87 3.90 0.58
C ALA A 107 17.60 5.16 0.05
N PRO A 108 18.42 5.10 -1.02
CA PRO A 108 19.07 6.29 -1.56
C PRO A 108 18.15 7.22 -2.35
N ILE A 109 16.98 6.75 -2.77
CA ILE A 109 16.05 7.52 -3.61
C ILE A 109 15.50 8.70 -2.80
N GLN A 110 15.66 9.90 -3.35
CA GLN A 110 14.97 11.10 -2.89
C GLN A 110 13.56 11.09 -3.46
N TRP A 111 12.63 10.56 -2.69
CA TRP A 111 11.21 10.54 -3.05
C TRP A 111 10.63 11.95 -3.02
N PHE A 112 9.76 12.27 -3.98
CA PHE A 112 9.08 13.56 -4.06
C PHE A 112 8.09 13.77 -2.91
N SER A 113 7.51 12.69 -2.40
CA SER A 113 6.54 12.68 -1.31
C SER A 113 7.14 12.06 -0.04
N PRO A 114 7.19 12.80 1.08
CA PRO A 114 7.49 12.24 2.40
C PRO A 114 6.58 11.07 2.78
N LYS A 115 5.28 11.13 2.46
CA LYS A 115 4.37 10.00 2.73
C LYS A 115 4.81 8.72 2.05
N ILE A 116 5.34 8.77 0.83
CA ILE A 116 5.92 7.58 0.16
C ILE A 116 7.22 7.17 0.86
N ALA A 117 8.12 8.11 1.14
CA ALA A 117 9.41 7.82 1.77
C ALA A 117 9.27 7.12 3.13
N ASP A 118 8.28 7.54 3.92
CA ASP A 118 8.03 7.01 5.27
C ASP A 118 7.26 5.68 5.27
N ASN A 119 6.64 5.31 4.15
CA ASN A 119 5.77 4.13 4.02
C ASN A 119 6.18 3.22 2.83
N LEU A 120 7.48 2.99 2.64
CA LEU A 120 7.98 2.10 1.56
C LEU A 120 7.47 0.65 1.64
N ASP A 121 6.89 0.26 2.78
CA ASP A 121 6.25 -1.04 2.94
C ASP A 121 4.88 -1.13 2.24
N ASP A 122 4.25 0.00 1.94
CA ASP A 122 3.03 0.08 1.14
C ASP A 122 3.30 0.19 -0.36
N LEU A 123 4.58 0.28 -0.76
CA LEU A 123 5.00 0.23 -2.16
C LEU A 123 4.98 -1.23 -2.66
N LEU A 124 3.82 -1.67 -3.12
CA LEU A 124 3.56 -3.05 -3.55
C LEU A 124 3.59 -3.20 -5.07
N CYS A 125 3.99 -4.38 -5.54
CA CYS A 125 3.89 -4.73 -6.96
C CYS A 125 2.42 -4.79 -7.40
N ILE A 126 2.06 -4.02 -8.43
CA ILE A 126 0.70 -3.99 -8.98
C ILE A 126 0.27 -5.30 -9.66
N PHE A 127 1.22 -6.19 -9.97
CA PHE A 127 0.94 -7.49 -10.59
C PHE A 127 0.77 -8.63 -9.57
N CYS A 128 1.60 -8.64 -8.52
CA CYS A 128 1.69 -9.76 -7.58
C CYS A 128 1.45 -9.41 -6.10
N ALA A 129 1.21 -8.13 -5.81
CA ALA A 129 1.07 -7.58 -4.46
C ALA A 129 2.28 -7.81 -3.52
N SER A 130 3.42 -8.28 -4.03
CA SER A 130 4.65 -8.42 -3.25
C SER A 130 5.28 -7.05 -2.99
N ASP A 131 5.81 -6.89 -1.78
CA ASP A 131 6.58 -5.72 -1.35
C ASP A 131 8.07 -5.78 -1.73
N LEU A 132 8.49 -6.80 -2.50
CA LEU A 132 9.87 -7.00 -2.95
C LEU A 132 10.20 -6.12 -4.17
N ILE A 133 9.95 -4.82 -4.04
CA ILE A 133 10.26 -3.80 -5.04
C ILE A 133 11.68 -3.31 -4.84
N ALA A 134 12.49 -3.37 -5.90
CA ALA A 134 13.87 -2.90 -5.89
C ALA A 134 14.13 -1.98 -7.08
N GLN A 135 15.00 -0.98 -6.91
CA GLN A 135 15.52 -0.26 -8.07
C GLN A 135 16.63 -1.03 -8.77
N ARG A 136 16.68 -0.92 -10.10
CA ARG A 136 17.69 -1.56 -10.95
C ARG A 136 19.09 -1.01 -10.73
N ASP A 137 19.21 0.28 -10.45
CA ASP A 137 20.46 0.96 -10.16
C ASP A 137 20.48 1.33 -8.67
N PRO A 138 21.09 0.52 -7.80
CA PRO A 138 21.14 0.80 -6.35
C PRO A 138 21.90 2.07 -5.98
N THR A 139 22.61 2.70 -6.92
CA THR A 139 23.34 3.96 -6.70
C THR A 139 22.54 5.19 -7.09
N ASN A 140 21.42 5.01 -7.80
CA ASN A 140 20.55 6.11 -8.17
C ASN A 140 19.85 6.67 -6.94
N SER A 141 19.90 7.99 -6.81
CA SER A 141 19.27 8.74 -5.72
C SER A 141 18.10 9.60 -6.17
N ARG A 142 17.68 9.51 -7.42
CA ARG A 142 16.64 10.35 -8.00
C ARG A 142 15.42 9.52 -8.37
N GLN A 143 14.24 9.89 -7.87
CA GLN A 143 13.00 9.18 -8.18
C GLN A 143 12.70 9.20 -9.68
N ASP A 144 12.79 10.35 -10.36
CA ASP A 144 12.50 10.47 -11.79
C ASP A 144 13.38 9.61 -12.73
N MET A 145 14.49 9.09 -12.20
CA MET A 145 15.41 8.18 -12.90
C MET A 145 15.34 6.74 -12.37
N ALA A 146 14.57 6.50 -11.31
CA ALA A 146 14.44 5.18 -10.73
C ALA A 146 13.70 4.24 -11.69
N ARG A 147 14.24 3.03 -11.81
CA ARG A 147 13.65 1.94 -12.58
C ARG A 147 13.40 0.82 -11.61
N LEU A 148 12.12 0.59 -11.30
CA LEU A 148 11.69 -0.32 -10.27
C LEU A 148 11.30 -1.67 -10.89
N ASP A 149 11.82 -2.75 -10.31
CA ASP A 149 11.49 -4.13 -10.66
C ASP A 149 10.97 -4.86 -9.43
N CYS A 150 10.01 -5.76 -9.63
CA CYS A 150 9.59 -6.69 -8.59
C CYS A 150 10.52 -7.91 -8.59
N ARG A 151 11.17 -8.20 -7.46
CA ARG A 151 12.03 -9.39 -7.29
C ARG A 151 11.24 -10.68 -7.13
N SER A 152 9.94 -10.57 -6.83
CA SER A 152 9.03 -11.71 -6.84
C SER A 152 8.65 -12.06 -8.27
N CYS A 153 7.76 -11.33 -8.95
CA CYS A 153 7.28 -11.73 -10.27
C CYS A 153 8.23 -11.38 -11.45
N GLY A 154 9.23 -10.53 -11.25
CA GLY A 154 10.15 -10.09 -12.31
C GLY A 154 9.62 -8.95 -13.19
N GLU A 155 8.38 -8.50 -12.95
CA GLU A 155 7.78 -7.40 -13.73
C GLU A 155 8.41 -6.05 -13.40
N ARG A 156 8.28 -5.12 -14.36
CA ARG A 156 8.74 -3.73 -14.21
C ARG A 156 7.59 -2.87 -13.72
N MET A 157 7.87 -1.99 -12.77
CA MET A 157 6.87 -1.07 -12.26
C MET A 157 6.97 0.26 -13.01
N GLU A 158 5.81 0.76 -13.42
CA GLU A 158 5.68 2.12 -13.93
C GLU A 158 5.32 3.04 -12.76
N GLU A 159 6.17 4.05 -12.53
CA GLU A 159 6.10 4.89 -11.33
C GLU A 159 4.74 5.57 -11.09
N PRO A 160 4.03 6.10 -12.11
CA PRO A 160 2.71 6.70 -11.85
C PRO A 160 1.71 5.72 -11.23
N PHE A 161 1.69 4.47 -11.70
CA PHE A 161 0.73 3.47 -11.22
C PHE A 161 1.09 2.93 -9.84
N ILE A 162 2.36 2.59 -9.60
CA ILE A 162 2.77 2.06 -8.30
C ILE A 162 2.69 3.13 -7.19
N ILE A 163 2.95 4.39 -7.51
CA ILE A 163 2.81 5.49 -6.55
C ILE A 163 1.33 5.76 -6.23
N ALA A 164 0.45 5.76 -7.24
CA ALA A 164 -0.99 5.93 -7.02
C ALA A 164 -1.56 4.83 -6.09
N GLU A 165 -1.24 3.56 -6.38
CA GLU A 165 -1.64 2.41 -5.56
C GLU A 165 -1.08 2.47 -4.13
N ALA A 166 0.14 2.97 -3.94
CA ALA A 166 0.72 3.16 -2.62
C ALA A 166 -0.01 4.26 -1.85
N LEU A 167 -0.29 5.40 -2.50
CA LEU A 167 -1.01 6.51 -1.89
C LEU A 167 -2.43 6.12 -1.46
N GLU A 168 -3.15 5.35 -2.27
CA GLU A 168 -4.49 4.85 -1.91
C GLU A 168 -4.46 4.07 -0.59
N ARG A 169 -3.39 3.30 -0.34
CA ARG A 169 -3.20 2.53 0.90
C ARG A 169 -2.83 3.42 2.08
N ILE A 170 -1.85 4.30 1.87
CA ILE A 170 -1.31 5.18 2.91
C ILE A 170 -2.38 6.16 3.40
N LEU A 171 -3.20 6.68 2.48
CA LEU A 171 -4.18 7.74 2.74
C LEU A 171 -5.63 7.23 2.78
N PHE A 172 -5.83 5.91 2.86
CA PHE A 172 -7.16 5.30 2.88
C PHE A 172 -8.08 5.90 3.96
N ALA A 173 -7.54 6.12 5.17
CA ALA A 173 -8.32 6.67 6.28
C ALA A 173 -8.75 8.12 6.02
N ASP A 174 -7.84 8.95 5.49
CA ASP A 174 -8.10 10.35 5.17
C ASP A 174 -9.12 10.46 4.03
N ALA A 175 -8.98 9.63 2.99
CA ALA A 175 -9.93 9.55 1.88
C ALA A 175 -11.32 9.09 2.36
N TYR A 176 -11.37 8.11 3.26
CA TYR A 176 -12.64 7.66 3.85
C TYR A 176 -13.34 8.79 4.62
N ILE A 177 -12.60 9.53 5.46
CA ILE A 177 -13.14 10.67 6.23
C ILE A 177 -13.65 11.76 5.29
N ALA A 178 -12.90 12.12 4.25
CA ALA A 178 -13.31 13.14 3.28
C ALA A 178 -14.67 12.78 2.62
N VAL A 179 -14.89 11.50 2.31
CA VAL A 179 -16.13 11.01 1.72
C VAL A 179 -17.29 10.94 2.72
N THR A 180 -17.05 10.50 3.98
CA THR A 180 -18.13 10.27 4.95
C THR A 180 -18.51 11.51 5.76
N ASP A 181 -17.53 12.30 6.15
CA ASP A 181 -17.69 13.42 7.10
C ASP A 181 -17.56 14.78 6.39
N GLY A 182 -17.29 14.75 5.08
CA GLY A 182 -16.94 15.92 4.28
C GLY A 182 -15.48 16.31 4.47
N GLY A 183 -14.89 16.89 3.43
CA GLY A 183 -13.49 17.30 3.42
C GLY A 183 -12.95 17.27 2.00
N ASP A 184 -11.70 17.71 1.84
CA ASP A 184 -11.00 17.65 0.56
C ASP A 184 -10.41 16.24 0.37
N GLU A 185 -10.48 15.73 -0.85
CA GLU A 185 -9.86 14.46 -1.21
C GLU A 185 -8.34 14.57 -1.06
N PRO A 186 -7.66 13.69 -0.29
CA PRO A 186 -6.27 13.90 0.08
C PRO A 186 -5.30 13.81 -1.10
N VAL A 187 -5.71 13.13 -2.17
CA VAL A 187 -4.98 12.96 -3.43
C VAL A 187 -5.88 13.33 -4.58
N ILE A 188 -5.38 14.13 -5.51
CA ILE A 188 -6.08 14.48 -6.75
C ILE A 188 -5.23 14.12 -7.97
N GLU A 189 -5.85 14.17 -9.16
CA GLU A 189 -5.15 14.03 -10.43
C GLU A 189 -4.10 15.14 -10.60
N CYS A 190 -2.87 14.76 -10.91
CA CYS A 190 -1.80 15.71 -11.20
C CYS A 190 -1.91 16.24 -12.63
N GLU A 191 -1.98 17.56 -12.82
CA GLU A 191 -2.07 18.18 -14.15
C GLU A 191 -0.84 17.95 -15.05
N ASN A 192 0.31 17.60 -14.46
CA ASN A 192 1.55 17.38 -15.22
C ASN A 192 1.68 15.93 -15.71
N CYS A 193 1.40 14.94 -14.86
CA CYS A 193 1.55 13.52 -15.21
C CYS A 193 0.22 12.77 -15.41
N LEU A 194 -0.92 13.43 -15.18
CA LEU A 194 -2.28 12.91 -15.35
C LEU A 194 -2.56 11.62 -14.55
N ALA A 195 -1.93 11.50 -13.38
CA ALA A 195 -2.13 10.38 -12.47
C ALA A 195 -2.60 10.89 -11.11
N ASP A 196 -3.42 10.10 -10.43
CA ASP A 196 -3.95 10.35 -9.09
C ASP A 196 -2.83 10.25 -8.04
N THR A 197 -1.97 11.26 -8.04
CA THR A 197 -0.68 11.27 -7.33
C THR A 197 -0.33 12.65 -6.78
N PHE A 198 -1.20 13.65 -6.91
CA PHE A 198 -0.98 14.97 -6.31
C PHE A 198 -1.51 14.99 -4.89
N VAL A 199 -0.61 15.04 -3.91
CA VAL A 199 -0.97 15.04 -2.49
C VAL A 199 -1.23 16.48 -2.05
N LEU A 200 -2.48 16.79 -1.69
CA LEU A 200 -2.90 18.16 -1.36
C LEU A 200 -2.13 18.75 -0.17
N GLU A 201 -1.97 17.96 0.89
CA GLU A 201 -1.25 18.38 2.10
C GLU A 201 0.22 18.74 1.82
N GLU A 202 0.85 18.03 0.87
CA GLU A 202 2.25 18.26 0.49
C GLU A 202 2.40 19.30 -0.62
N ALA A 203 1.29 19.74 -1.22
CA ALA A 203 1.24 20.60 -2.41
C ALA A 203 2.17 20.12 -3.54
N CYS A 204 2.32 18.80 -3.69
CA CYS A 204 3.31 18.17 -4.56
C CYS A 204 2.78 16.86 -5.16
N CYS A 205 3.12 16.61 -6.42
CA CYS A 205 2.92 15.32 -7.04
C CYS A 205 3.96 14.31 -6.55
N ALA A 206 3.50 13.25 -5.88
CA ALA A 206 4.33 12.17 -5.38
C ALA A 206 5.03 11.37 -6.51
N SER A 207 4.52 11.42 -7.75
CA SER A 207 5.07 10.69 -8.89
C SER A 207 6.08 11.51 -9.68
N CYS A 208 5.73 12.74 -10.09
CA CYS A 208 6.56 13.55 -10.98
C CYS A 208 7.18 14.79 -10.33
N GLY A 209 6.92 15.05 -9.05
CA GLY A 209 7.48 16.20 -8.32
C GLY A 209 6.88 17.56 -8.72
N PHE A 210 5.82 17.57 -9.53
CA PHE A 210 5.13 18.80 -9.92
C PHE A 210 4.54 19.51 -8.69
N GLN A 211 4.77 20.81 -8.60
CA GLN A 211 4.19 21.70 -7.60
C GLN A 211 3.54 22.86 -8.33
N TYR A 212 2.35 23.28 -7.86
CA TYR A 212 1.77 24.51 -8.37
C TYR A 212 2.67 25.70 -7.97
N PRO A 213 2.84 26.68 -8.87
CA PRO A 213 3.43 27.95 -8.47
C PRO A 213 2.64 28.50 -7.30
N ARG A 214 3.35 29.06 -6.32
CA ARG A 214 2.69 29.72 -5.19
C ARG A 214 1.80 30.85 -5.70
N GLN A 215 0.51 30.68 -5.55
CA GLN A 215 -0.51 31.62 -5.99
C GLN A 215 -1.28 32.13 -4.78
N LEU A 216 -1.46 33.44 -4.69
CA LEU A 216 -2.12 34.10 -3.56
C LEU A 216 -3.38 34.78 -4.06
N CYS A 217 -4.49 34.59 -3.36
CA CYS A 217 -5.74 35.28 -3.65
C CYS A 217 -5.50 36.80 -3.71
N ALA A 218 -5.98 37.44 -4.78
CA ALA A 218 -5.85 38.88 -5.00
C ALA A 218 -6.44 39.72 -3.85
N ASP A 219 -7.45 39.21 -3.14
CA ASP A 219 -8.19 39.94 -2.12
C ASP A 219 -7.71 39.63 -0.70
N CYS A 220 -7.71 38.34 -0.30
CA CYS A 220 -7.39 37.94 1.07
C CYS A 220 -5.95 37.43 1.25
N ARG A 221 -5.21 37.24 0.15
CA ARG A 221 -3.84 36.70 0.12
C ARG A 221 -3.68 35.29 0.69
N THR A 222 -4.76 34.55 0.88
CA THR A 222 -4.72 33.11 1.16
C THR A 222 -4.13 32.38 -0.03
N GLU A 223 -3.34 31.34 0.23
CA GLU A 223 -2.78 30.49 -0.81
C GLU A 223 -3.92 29.79 -1.58
N VAL A 224 -3.85 29.83 -2.91
CA VAL A 224 -4.84 29.24 -3.80
C VAL A 224 -4.14 28.13 -4.57
N ILE A 225 -4.78 26.96 -4.59
CA ILE A 225 -4.28 25.77 -5.28
C ILE A 225 -4.54 25.96 -6.77
N GLY A 226 -3.57 25.56 -7.62
CA GLY A 226 -3.42 26.00 -9.01
C GLY A 226 -4.70 26.24 -9.81
N SER A 227 -5.44 25.18 -10.15
CA SER A 227 -6.58 25.28 -11.08
C SER A 227 -7.68 26.24 -10.61
N ASP A 228 -7.84 26.44 -9.30
CA ASP A 228 -8.78 27.41 -8.77
C ASP A 228 -8.33 28.85 -9.00
N PHE A 229 -7.04 29.14 -9.00
CA PHE A 229 -6.55 30.50 -9.20
C PHE A 229 -6.90 31.03 -10.59
N GLU A 230 -6.70 30.24 -11.64
CA GLU A 230 -7.05 30.64 -13.01
C GLU A 230 -8.57 30.68 -13.22
N ARG A 231 -9.31 29.73 -12.66
CA ARG A 231 -10.78 29.65 -12.78
C ARG A 231 -11.51 30.77 -12.05
N HIS A 232 -10.89 31.35 -11.02
CA HIS A 232 -11.50 32.34 -10.14
C HIS A 232 -10.85 33.73 -10.24
N ASP A 233 -10.29 34.08 -11.42
CA ASP A 233 -9.68 35.38 -11.70
C ASP A 233 -8.65 35.82 -10.64
N GLY A 234 -7.80 34.87 -10.22
CA GLY A 234 -6.77 35.09 -9.21
C GLY A 234 -7.28 35.17 -7.78
N ARG A 235 -8.50 34.70 -7.49
CA ARG A 235 -9.11 34.71 -6.15
C ARG A 235 -9.28 33.30 -5.59
N CYS A 236 -9.37 33.18 -4.26
CA CYS A 236 -9.86 31.96 -3.65
C CYS A 236 -11.38 31.85 -3.87
N VAL A 237 -11.93 30.63 -3.80
CA VAL A 237 -13.37 30.37 -4.00
C VAL A 237 -14.26 31.32 -3.18
N PRO A 238 -14.03 31.55 -1.87
CA PRO A 238 -14.87 32.49 -1.11
C PRO A 238 -14.84 33.94 -1.63
N CYS A 239 -13.66 34.47 -1.97
CA CYS A 239 -13.52 35.85 -2.47
C CYS A 239 -14.10 35.99 -3.88
N PHE A 240 -13.98 34.96 -4.72
CA PHE A 240 -14.60 34.93 -6.02
C PHE A 240 -16.12 34.98 -5.92
N LEU A 241 -16.73 34.11 -5.11
CA LEU A 241 -18.19 34.10 -4.90
C LEU A 241 -18.69 35.45 -4.36
N ALA A 242 -17.99 36.03 -3.38
CA ALA A 242 -18.32 37.35 -2.84
C ALA A 242 -18.23 38.48 -3.88
N SER A 243 -17.37 38.34 -4.90
CA SER A 243 -17.25 39.31 -5.99
C SER A 243 -18.36 39.19 -7.06
N GLN A 244 -19.06 38.05 -7.11
CA GLN A 244 -20.19 37.81 -8.01
C GLN A 244 -21.52 38.29 -7.42
N ASP A 245 -21.62 38.43 -6.09
CA ASP A 245 -22.82 38.87 -5.36
C ASP A 245 -23.04 40.40 -5.34
N ILE A 246 -22.60 41.13 -6.38
CA ILE A 246 -22.89 42.57 -6.49
C ILE A 246 -24.40 42.72 -6.81
N PRO A 247 -25.21 43.36 -5.94
CA PRO A 247 -26.60 43.63 -6.27
C PRO A 247 -26.64 44.64 -7.43
N GLU A 248 -27.32 44.29 -8.52
CA GLU A 248 -27.62 45.25 -9.60
C GLU A 248 -28.32 46.48 -9.00
N LEU A 249 -27.69 47.65 -9.14
CA LEU A 249 -28.22 48.97 -8.79
C LEU A 249 -28.93 49.61 -9.99
#